data_AF-A0A495L954-F1
#
_entry.id   AF-A0A495L954-F1
#
_cell.length_a   1.000
_cell.length_b   1.000
_cell.length_c   1.000
_cell.angle_alpha   90.00
_cell.angle_beta   90.00
_cell.angle_gamma   90.00
#
_symmetry.space_group_name_H-M   'P 1'
#
loop_
_entity.id
_entity.type
_entity.pdbx_description
1 polymer ?
#
loop_
_entity_poly.entity_id
_entity_poly.type
_entity_poly.pdbx_seq_one_letter_code
_entity_poly.pdbx_strand_id
1 'polypeptide(L)'
;MGENMKKLPSGITVAVDGGRAGGEALSEVEEVIQRGGKFSDSLFPLGNISLMPVIRYGDGYASLDFFKRLNEKYQSGYLLRLGSVEADPHVAEAESEIPLLLSNLGADPGEIDLVLDYGEVGSEREVERVAHSARPALQWAARRAWRSVTLVSGAFPASIAELKYDREHRLSRHEVNLWRAVSSHAPQGMELDYGDYATNHPTLRTTSFSWPSSPNLRYARGEEWIVYRKKAHAEHSNATFYEICESVVNDPSWEGEYFSWADKMISRGARTYENLGSATKWVALGRSRHIEVVRRRMATLGEP
;
A
#
# COMPACT_ATOMS: atom_id res chain seq x y z
N MET A 1 -18.74 -27.55 -10.13
CA MET A 1 -18.04 -27.54 -8.83
C MET A 1 -17.71 -26.08 -8.55
N GLY A 2 -18.49 -25.43 -7.68
CA GLY A 2 -18.51 -23.96 -7.57
C GLY A 2 -17.17 -23.40 -7.12
N GLU A 3 -16.61 -22.48 -7.90
CA GLU A 3 -15.55 -21.61 -7.41
C GLU A 3 -16.07 -20.88 -6.17
N ASN A 4 -15.51 -21.21 -5.02
CA ASN A 4 -15.64 -20.38 -3.83
C ASN A 4 -15.01 -19.03 -4.16
N MET A 5 -15.81 -18.11 -4.70
CA MET A 5 -15.50 -16.70 -4.83
C MET A 5 -15.05 -16.23 -3.45
N LYS A 6 -13.75 -15.96 -3.30
CA LYS A 6 -13.17 -15.46 -2.05
C LYS A 6 -13.89 -14.17 -1.68
N LYS A 7 -14.78 -14.24 -0.70
CA LYS A 7 -15.40 -13.07 -0.11
C LYS A 7 -14.30 -12.33 0.65
N LEU A 8 -14.16 -11.03 0.39
CA LEU A 8 -13.34 -10.17 1.24
C LEU A 8 -13.94 -10.17 2.66
N PRO A 9 -13.13 -10.03 3.71
CA PRO A 9 -13.63 -9.86 5.07
C PRO A 9 -14.67 -8.73 5.12
N SER A 10 -15.76 -8.94 5.85
CA SER A 10 -16.75 -7.89 6.12
C SER A 10 -16.13 -6.76 6.93
N GLY A 11 -16.55 -5.52 6.67
CA GLY A 11 -16.07 -4.34 7.40
C GLY A 11 -14.78 -3.72 6.86
N ILE A 12 -14.34 -4.11 5.66
CA ILE A 12 -13.27 -3.41 4.95
C ILE A 12 -13.86 -2.23 4.18
N THR A 13 -13.30 -1.05 4.42
CA THR A 13 -13.49 0.11 3.55
C THR A 13 -12.34 0.17 2.55
N VAL A 14 -12.66 0.31 1.28
CA VAL A 14 -11.67 0.46 0.20
C VAL A 14 -11.69 1.90 -0.26
N ALA A 15 -10.57 2.60 -0.05
CA ALA A 15 -10.38 3.93 -0.59
C ALA A 15 -10.03 3.83 -2.09
N VAL A 16 -10.79 4.52 -2.94
CA VAL A 16 -10.64 4.49 -4.40
C VAL A 16 -10.14 5.84 -4.88
N ASP A 17 -8.94 5.83 -5.47
CA ASP A 17 -8.29 7.01 -6.02
C ASP A 17 -8.64 7.21 -7.49
N GLY A 18 -9.69 8.02 -7.73
CA GLY A 18 -10.15 8.38 -9.07
C GLY A 18 -9.39 9.55 -9.70
N GLY A 19 -8.59 10.30 -8.93
CA GLY A 19 -8.00 11.57 -9.39
C GLY A 19 -6.91 11.45 -10.47
N ARG A 20 -6.35 10.26 -10.68
CA ARG A 20 -5.40 9.97 -11.79
C ARG A 20 -6.05 9.29 -12.98
N ALA A 21 -7.29 8.90 -12.81
CA ALA A 21 -8.04 8.19 -13.79
C ALA A 21 -8.85 9.28 -14.50
N GLY A 22 -8.52 9.60 -15.75
CA GLY A 22 -9.23 10.65 -16.50
C GLY A 22 -10.75 10.42 -16.52
N GLY A 23 -11.54 11.34 -17.08
CA GLY A 23 -13.02 11.26 -17.06
C GLY A 23 -13.61 9.90 -17.46
N GLU A 24 -12.93 9.12 -18.30
CA GLU A 24 -13.29 7.75 -18.67
C GLU A 24 -13.29 6.77 -17.49
N ALA A 25 -12.31 6.83 -16.58
CA ALA A 25 -12.26 5.92 -15.45
C ALA A 25 -13.27 6.27 -14.36
N LEU A 26 -13.59 7.55 -14.18
CA LEU A 26 -14.75 7.95 -13.37
C LEU A 26 -16.04 7.39 -13.96
N SER A 27 -16.19 7.38 -15.29
CA SER A 27 -17.35 6.77 -15.95
C SER A 27 -17.38 5.24 -15.83
N GLU A 28 -16.23 4.55 -15.83
CA GLU A 28 -16.15 3.11 -15.56
C GLU A 28 -16.53 2.79 -14.11
N VAL A 29 -16.06 3.59 -13.14
CA VAL A 29 -16.47 3.43 -11.73
C VAL A 29 -17.95 3.74 -11.55
N GLU A 30 -18.48 4.79 -12.17
CA GLU A 30 -19.92 5.10 -12.17
C GLU A 30 -20.75 3.98 -12.82
N GLU A 31 -20.31 3.43 -13.95
CA GLU A 31 -21.00 2.35 -14.66
C GLU A 31 -21.01 1.05 -13.84
N VAL A 32 -19.91 0.73 -13.16
CA VAL A 32 -19.82 -0.34 -12.17
C VAL A 32 -20.82 -0.12 -11.02
N ILE A 33 -20.88 1.11 -10.49
CA ILE A 33 -21.76 1.46 -9.36
C ILE A 33 -23.24 1.43 -9.75
N GLN A 34 -23.60 1.91 -10.95
CA GLN A 34 -24.97 1.98 -11.46
C GLN A 34 -25.53 0.62 -11.89
N ARG A 35 -24.69 -0.26 -12.46
CA ARG A 35 -25.09 -1.61 -12.85
C ARG A 35 -25.21 -2.58 -11.67
N GLY A 36 -24.95 -2.14 -10.43
CA GLY A 36 -24.74 -3.03 -9.29
C GLY A 36 -23.57 -4.01 -9.51
N GLY A 37 -22.66 -3.62 -10.41
CA GLY A 37 -21.62 -4.44 -10.98
C GLY A 37 -20.37 -4.48 -10.10
N LYS A 38 -19.60 -5.54 -10.30
CA LYS A 38 -18.28 -5.77 -9.71
C LYS A 38 -17.30 -4.81 -10.40
N PHE A 39 -16.37 -4.21 -9.65
CA PHE A 39 -15.32 -3.34 -10.20
C PHE A 39 -14.46 -4.15 -11.18
N SER A 40 -14.80 -4.09 -12.47
CA SER A 40 -14.52 -5.13 -13.46
C SER A 40 -15.02 -6.53 -13.03
N ASP A 41 -15.36 -7.38 -13.99
CA ASP A 41 -15.58 -8.82 -13.76
C ASP A 41 -14.29 -9.57 -13.28
N SER A 42 -13.24 -8.84 -12.85
CA SER A 42 -11.97 -9.40 -12.39
C SER A 42 -11.57 -9.07 -10.94
N LEU A 43 -12.22 -8.13 -10.24
CA LEU A 43 -11.77 -7.68 -8.91
C LEU A 43 -12.88 -7.65 -7.84
N PHE A 44 -13.50 -8.80 -7.60
CA PHE A 44 -14.38 -9.12 -6.45
C PHE A 44 -15.87 -8.71 -6.57
N PRO A 45 -16.81 -9.57 -6.11
CA PRO A 45 -18.18 -9.15 -5.82
C PRO A 45 -18.16 -8.09 -4.71
N LEU A 46 -18.35 -6.81 -5.06
CA LEU A 46 -18.33 -5.67 -4.13
C LEU A 46 -19.43 -5.67 -3.05
N GLY A 47 -20.27 -6.71 -2.95
CA GLY A 47 -21.53 -6.68 -2.22
C GLY A 47 -21.47 -6.21 -0.74
N ASN A 48 -20.35 -6.43 -0.04
CA ASN A 48 -20.18 -6.06 1.38
C ASN A 48 -19.04 -5.05 1.63
N ILE A 49 -18.56 -4.35 0.59
CA ILE A 49 -17.41 -3.43 0.70
C ILE A 49 -17.93 -2.00 0.70
N SER A 50 -17.50 -1.21 1.68
CA SER A 50 -17.73 0.24 1.66
C SER A 50 -16.66 0.90 0.81
N LEU A 51 -17.05 1.77 -0.13
CA LEU A 51 -16.09 2.51 -0.96
C LEU A 51 -15.95 3.93 -0.43
N MET A 52 -14.71 4.37 -0.23
CA MET A 52 -14.38 5.73 0.19
C MET A 52 -13.69 6.47 -0.95
N PRO A 53 -14.17 7.66 -1.38
CA PRO A 53 -13.45 8.46 -2.36
C PRO A 53 -12.14 9.00 -1.78
N VAL A 54 -11.04 8.85 -2.53
CA VAL A 54 -9.80 9.61 -2.27
C VAL A 54 -9.91 10.95 -2.99
N ILE A 55 -9.75 12.02 -2.24
CA ILE A 55 -9.87 13.41 -2.69
C ILE A 55 -8.55 14.17 -2.50
N ARG A 56 -8.39 15.23 -3.29
CA ARG A 56 -7.29 16.20 -3.23
C ARG A 56 -7.87 17.61 -3.29
N TYR A 57 -7.14 18.58 -2.76
CA TYR A 57 -7.56 19.98 -2.82
C TYR A 57 -7.56 20.56 -4.25
N GLY A 58 -6.79 19.97 -5.18
CA GLY A 58 -6.80 20.33 -6.60
C GLY A 58 -7.90 19.67 -7.44
N ASP A 59 -8.78 18.86 -6.85
CA ASP A 59 -9.83 18.17 -7.61
C ASP A 59 -10.91 19.15 -8.11
N GLY A 60 -11.27 19.03 -9.40
CA GLY A 60 -12.28 19.88 -10.02
C GLY A 60 -13.72 19.55 -9.59
N TYR A 61 -14.64 20.50 -9.78
CA TYR A 61 -16.05 20.38 -9.37
C TYR A 61 -16.75 19.10 -9.82
N ALA A 62 -16.55 18.66 -11.06
CA ALA A 62 -17.18 17.44 -11.59
C ALA A 62 -16.77 16.18 -10.80
N SER A 63 -15.51 16.10 -10.35
CA SER A 63 -15.01 15.02 -9.51
C SER A 63 -15.63 15.09 -8.11
N LEU A 64 -15.75 16.29 -7.53
CA LEU A 64 -16.34 16.48 -6.21
C LEU A 64 -17.81 16.04 -6.15
N ASP A 65 -18.60 16.31 -7.19
CA ASP A 65 -20.00 15.86 -7.26
C ASP A 65 -20.11 14.33 -7.33
N PHE A 66 -19.18 13.68 -8.03
CA PHE A 66 -19.10 12.22 -8.02
C PHE A 66 -18.72 11.67 -6.63
N PHE A 67 -17.74 12.29 -5.96
CA PHE A 67 -17.34 11.88 -4.61
C PHE A 67 -18.45 12.05 -3.57
N LYS A 68 -19.27 13.09 -3.69
CA LYS A 68 -20.48 13.24 -2.86
C LYS A 68 -21.45 12.09 -3.06
N ARG A 69 -21.78 11.74 -4.31
CA ARG A 69 -22.69 10.61 -4.62
C ARG A 69 -22.15 9.28 -4.07
N LEU A 70 -20.83 9.09 -4.14
CA LEU A 70 -20.17 7.93 -3.51
C LEU A 70 -20.38 7.92 -2.00
N ASN A 71 -20.11 9.03 -1.32
CA ASN A 71 -20.27 9.11 0.12
C ASN A 71 -21.74 9.00 0.55
N GLU A 72 -22.68 9.59 -0.20
CA GLU A 72 -24.13 9.43 0.04
C GLU A 72 -24.54 7.96 0.00
N LYS A 73 -23.99 7.19 -0.95
CA LYS A 73 -24.28 5.75 -1.10
C LYS A 73 -23.66 4.89 0.00
N TYR A 74 -22.40 5.12 0.34
CA TYR A 74 -21.63 4.21 1.20
C TYR A 74 -21.46 4.70 2.65
N GLN A 75 -21.75 5.97 2.92
CA GLN A 75 -21.62 6.62 4.23
C GLN A 75 -20.24 6.37 4.86
N SER A 76 -19.20 6.43 4.03
CA SER A 76 -17.82 6.06 4.38
C SER A 76 -16.97 7.25 4.81
N GLY A 77 -17.43 8.48 4.62
CA GLY A 77 -16.58 9.69 4.66
C GLY A 77 -15.67 9.79 3.42
N TYR A 78 -14.58 10.54 3.55
CA TYR A 78 -13.62 10.80 2.48
C TYR A 78 -12.18 10.54 2.96
N LEU A 79 -11.29 10.17 2.04
CA LEU A 79 -9.85 10.14 2.30
C LEU A 79 -9.21 11.34 1.63
N LEU A 80 -8.72 12.31 2.40
CA LEU A 80 -7.97 13.45 1.86
C LEU A 80 -6.48 13.09 1.80
N ARG A 81 -5.94 12.97 0.59
CA ARG A 81 -4.51 12.67 0.38
C ARG A 81 -3.76 13.95 0.05
N LEU A 82 -2.83 14.33 0.94
CA LEU A 82 -1.86 15.39 0.69
C LEU A 82 -0.53 14.76 0.27
N GLY A 83 0.12 15.37 -0.72
CA GLY A 83 1.33 14.83 -1.33
C GLY A 83 1.04 13.71 -2.34
N SER A 84 2.11 13.26 -2.99
CA SER A 84 2.11 12.20 -3.97
C SER A 84 3.54 11.68 -4.19
N VAL A 85 3.70 10.75 -5.12
CA VAL A 85 5.02 10.26 -5.53
C VAL A 85 5.86 11.31 -6.27
N GLU A 86 5.28 12.46 -6.61
CA GLU A 86 5.93 13.56 -7.32
C GLU A 86 6.17 14.79 -6.43
N ALA A 87 5.46 14.91 -5.29
CA ALA A 87 5.57 16.06 -4.41
C ALA A 87 5.21 15.72 -2.95
N ASP A 88 6.00 16.24 -2.01
CA ASP A 88 5.67 16.19 -0.59
C ASP A 88 4.37 16.99 -0.29
N PRO A 89 3.65 16.70 0.82
CA PRO A 89 2.54 17.50 1.31
C PRO A 89 2.90 18.99 1.49
N HIS A 90 2.16 19.89 0.84
CA HIS A 90 2.37 21.34 0.92
C HIS A 90 1.39 22.01 1.91
N VAL A 91 1.79 22.09 3.17
CA VAL A 91 0.93 22.54 4.29
C VAL A 91 0.30 23.93 4.08
N ALA A 92 1.04 24.88 3.52
CA ALA A 92 0.52 26.25 3.33
C ALA A 92 -0.59 26.33 2.27
N GLU A 93 -0.52 25.46 1.26
CA GLU A 93 -1.56 25.35 0.22
C GLU A 93 -2.74 24.56 0.76
N ALA A 94 -2.48 23.47 1.49
CA ALA A 94 -3.52 22.73 2.19
C ALA A 94 -4.34 23.64 3.14
N GLU A 95 -3.68 24.55 3.88
CA GLU A 95 -4.35 25.51 4.76
C GLU A 95 -5.28 26.47 3.99
N SER A 96 -4.93 26.90 2.78
CA SER A 96 -5.77 27.80 1.97
C SER A 96 -6.93 27.08 1.29
N GLU A 97 -6.70 25.87 0.77
CA GLU A 97 -7.67 25.19 -0.11
C GLU A 97 -8.68 24.31 0.64
N ILE A 98 -8.27 23.69 1.76
CA ILE A 98 -9.13 22.72 2.48
C ILE A 98 -10.46 23.31 2.94
N PRO A 99 -10.56 24.54 3.49
CA PRO A 99 -11.85 25.10 3.89
C PRO A 99 -12.87 25.15 2.74
N LEU A 100 -12.41 25.52 1.53
CA LEU A 100 -13.27 25.56 0.35
C LEU A 100 -13.64 24.15 -0.12
N LEU A 101 -12.68 23.21 -0.11
CA LEU A 101 -12.92 21.80 -0.44
C LEU A 101 -14.00 21.20 0.47
N LEU A 102 -13.87 21.37 1.79
CA LEU A 102 -14.83 20.85 2.78
C LEU A 102 -16.21 21.50 2.61
N SER A 103 -16.26 22.82 2.39
CA SER A 103 -17.51 23.52 2.10
C SER A 103 -18.16 23.00 0.82
N ASN A 104 -17.37 22.73 -0.22
CA ASN A 104 -17.89 22.20 -1.48
C ASN A 104 -18.44 20.79 -1.28
N LEU A 105 -17.79 19.95 -0.51
CA LEU A 105 -18.22 18.58 -0.20
C LEU A 105 -19.39 18.54 0.81
N GLY A 106 -19.58 19.59 1.60
CA GLY A 106 -20.51 19.59 2.73
C GLY A 106 -20.08 18.62 3.83
N ALA A 107 -18.77 18.48 4.04
CA ALA A 107 -18.17 17.52 4.97
C ALA A 107 -17.43 18.21 6.11
N ASP A 108 -17.54 17.66 7.31
CA ASP A 108 -16.77 18.11 8.47
C ASP A 108 -15.42 17.38 8.57
N PRO A 109 -14.39 17.95 9.23
CA PRO A 109 -13.10 17.28 9.42
C PRO A 109 -13.22 15.87 10.03
N GLY A 110 -14.21 15.63 10.90
CA GLY A 110 -14.46 14.32 11.52
C GLY A 110 -14.97 13.24 10.56
N GLU A 111 -15.25 13.59 9.30
CA GLU A 111 -15.60 12.65 8.24
C GLU A 111 -14.42 12.35 7.29
N ILE A 112 -13.25 12.93 7.56
CA ILE A 112 -12.09 12.88 6.69
C ILE A 112 -10.97 12.06 7.33
N ASP A 113 -10.52 11.01 6.63
CA ASP A 113 -9.24 10.35 6.89
C ASP A 113 -8.14 11.12 6.16
N LEU A 114 -7.23 11.75 6.90
CA LEU A 114 -6.14 12.54 6.33
C LEU A 114 -4.92 11.64 6.10
N VAL A 115 -4.45 11.58 4.85
CA VAL A 115 -3.20 10.91 4.49
C VAL A 115 -2.13 11.95 4.14
N LEU A 116 -1.01 11.90 4.86
CA LEU A 116 0.21 12.63 4.55
C LEU A 116 1.19 11.70 3.83
N ASP A 117 1.23 11.80 2.51
CA ASP A 117 1.99 10.88 1.66
C ASP A 117 3.27 11.52 1.14
N TYR A 118 4.39 10.98 1.59
CA TYR A 118 5.74 11.42 1.25
C TYR A 118 6.41 10.57 0.17
N GLY A 119 5.69 9.61 -0.44
CA GLY A 119 6.22 8.82 -1.54
C GLY A 119 7.47 8.02 -1.16
N GLU A 120 8.54 8.16 -1.94
CA GLU A 120 9.78 7.39 -1.78
C GLU A 120 10.73 8.00 -0.75
N VAL A 121 11.23 7.15 0.15
CA VAL A 121 12.37 7.44 1.03
C VAL A 121 13.43 6.36 0.87
N GLY A 122 14.33 6.53 -0.10
CA GLY A 122 15.31 5.51 -0.46
C GLY A 122 16.66 5.57 0.27
N SER A 123 16.86 6.51 1.20
CA SER A 123 18.13 6.69 1.92
C SER A 123 17.97 7.44 3.24
N GLU A 124 18.97 7.36 4.13
CA GLU A 124 19.01 8.12 5.39
C GLU A 124 18.93 9.64 5.18
N ARG A 125 19.55 10.16 4.10
CA ARG A 125 19.44 11.58 3.75
C ARG A 125 18.00 11.98 3.42
N GLU A 126 17.28 11.12 2.70
CA GLU A 126 15.87 11.37 2.40
C GLU A 126 15.01 11.25 3.65
N VAL A 127 15.33 10.33 4.58
CA VAL A 127 14.66 10.26 5.89
C VAL A 127 14.79 11.59 6.65
N GLU A 128 15.98 12.16 6.74
CA GLU A 128 16.20 13.45 7.40
C GLU A 128 15.43 14.59 6.71
N ARG A 129 15.49 14.66 5.37
CA ARG A 129 14.79 15.67 4.56
C ARG A 129 13.28 15.60 4.78
N VAL A 130 12.70 14.40 4.68
CA VAL A 130 11.27 14.18 4.82
C VAL A 130 10.81 14.37 6.26
N ALA A 131 11.59 13.95 7.26
CA ALA A 131 11.26 14.20 8.65
C ALA A 131 11.15 15.71 8.96
N HIS A 132 11.98 16.54 8.31
CA HIS A 132 11.94 17.99 8.46
C HIS A 132 10.62 18.61 7.96
N SER A 133 10.04 18.09 6.87
CA SER A 133 8.75 18.56 6.34
C SER A 133 7.53 17.88 7.00
N ALA A 134 7.66 16.63 7.45
CA ALA A 134 6.59 15.86 8.09
C ALA A 134 6.22 16.36 9.50
N ARG A 135 7.21 16.76 10.30
CA ARG A 135 6.94 17.28 11.66
C ARG A 135 5.99 18.49 11.67
N PRO A 136 6.22 19.57 10.89
CA PRO A 136 5.28 20.69 10.85
C PRO A 136 3.93 20.30 10.22
N ALA A 137 3.88 19.32 9.31
CA ALA A 137 2.63 18.79 8.77
C ALA A 137 1.78 18.10 9.85
N LEU A 138 2.39 17.36 10.78
CA LEU A 138 1.66 16.79 11.93
C LEU A 138 1.10 17.87 12.86
N GLN A 139 1.88 18.91 13.13
CA GLN A 139 1.42 20.05 13.94
C GLN A 139 0.25 20.79 13.26
N TRP A 140 0.29 20.90 11.93
CA TRP A 140 -0.83 21.43 11.15
C TRP A 140 -2.06 20.52 11.23
N ALA A 141 -1.88 19.22 11.04
CA ALA A 141 -2.96 18.25 11.06
C ALA A 141 -3.69 18.28 12.41
N ALA A 142 -2.97 18.38 13.53
CA ALA A 142 -3.56 18.40 14.87
C ALA A 142 -4.41 19.63 15.20
N ARG A 143 -4.42 20.66 14.35
CA ARG A 143 -5.31 21.83 14.52
C ARG A 143 -6.77 21.53 14.15
N ARG A 144 -7.04 20.38 13.56
CA ARG A 144 -8.38 19.95 13.13
C ARG A 144 -8.66 18.56 13.67
N ALA A 145 -9.91 18.30 14.02
CA ALA A 145 -10.37 17.00 14.49
C ALA A 145 -10.65 16.07 13.30
N TRP A 146 -9.59 15.68 12.58
CA TRP A 146 -9.68 14.65 11.52
C TRP A 146 -10.16 13.33 12.11
N ARG A 147 -10.83 12.50 11.29
CA ARG A 147 -11.24 11.15 11.71
C ARG A 147 -10.04 10.25 12.01
N SER A 148 -9.02 10.34 11.16
CA SER A 148 -7.73 9.69 11.32
C SER A 148 -6.65 10.52 10.63
N VAL A 149 -5.39 10.30 11.02
CA VAL A 149 -4.22 10.87 10.36
C VAL A 149 -3.23 9.75 10.11
N THR A 150 -2.87 9.52 8.84
CA THR A 150 -1.93 8.48 8.44
C THR A 150 -0.68 9.09 7.81
N LEU A 151 0.50 8.66 8.25
CA LEU A 151 1.77 8.95 7.58
C LEU A 151 2.09 7.83 6.59
N VAL A 152 2.28 8.18 5.32
CA VAL A 152 2.58 7.23 4.24
C VAL A 152 3.94 7.50 3.62
N SER A 153 4.76 6.45 3.48
CA SER A 153 6.01 6.46 2.71
C SER A 153 6.42 5.04 2.32
N GLY A 154 7.36 4.89 1.39
CA GLY A 154 7.93 3.58 1.04
C GLY A 154 9.40 3.66 0.64
N ALA A 155 10.18 2.64 0.94
CA ALA A 155 11.60 2.58 0.58
C ALA A 155 11.96 1.44 -0.39
N PHE A 156 11.00 0.64 -0.84
CA PHE A 156 11.33 -0.48 -1.73
C PHE A 156 11.85 0.07 -3.07
N PRO A 157 13.03 -0.37 -3.56
CA PRO A 157 13.67 0.25 -4.71
C PRO A 157 12.85 0.12 -5.99
N ALA A 158 12.97 1.12 -6.86
CA ALA A 158 12.32 1.15 -8.17
C ALA A 158 12.69 -0.06 -9.06
N SER A 159 13.87 -0.64 -8.84
CA SER A 159 14.34 -1.81 -9.56
C SER A 159 15.16 -2.72 -8.65
N ILE A 160 15.00 -4.02 -8.87
CA ILE A 160 15.87 -5.05 -8.30
C ILE A 160 16.78 -5.69 -9.36
N ALA A 161 16.83 -5.12 -10.58
CA ALA A 161 17.53 -5.71 -11.72
C ALA A 161 19.04 -5.89 -11.49
N GLU A 162 19.65 -4.97 -10.73
CA GLU A 162 21.07 -4.97 -10.40
C GLU A 162 21.44 -5.99 -9.32
N LEU A 163 20.46 -6.50 -8.57
CA LEU A 163 20.70 -7.51 -7.55
C LEU A 163 21.10 -8.83 -8.21
N LYS A 164 22.26 -9.38 -7.83
CA LYS A 164 22.75 -10.67 -8.33
C LYS A 164 21.74 -11.80 -8.10
N TYR A 165 21.66 -12.74 -9.04
CA TYR A 165 20.87 -13.96 -8.88
C TYR A 165 21.49 -14.91 -7.85
N ASP A 166 20.69 -15.88 -7.40
CA ASP A 166 21.10 -17.05 -6.61
C ASP A 166 21.71 -16.72 -5.25
N ARG A 167 21.30 -15.59 -4.66
CA ARG A 167 21.59 -15.23 -3.27
C ARG A 167 20.51 -14.32 -2.68
N GLU A 168 20.48 -14.27 -1.37
CA GLU A 168 19.71 -13.28 -0.61
C GLU A 168 20.32 -11.89 -0.72
N HIS A 169 19.46 -10.87 -0.76
CA HIS A 169 19.84 -9.48 -0.51
C HIS A 169 18.97 -8.90 0.58
N ARG A 170 19.59 -8.06 1.41
CA ARG A 170 18.94 -7.30 2.48
C ARG A 170 19.05 -5.84 2.14
N LEU A 171 17.93 -5.13 2.14
CA LEU A 171 17.86 -3.69 1.87
C LEU A 171 17.17 -3.02 3.05
N SER A 172 17.58 -1.83 3.43
CA SER A 172 16.98 -1.12 4.56
C SER A 172 15.54 -0.69 4.28
N ARG A 173 14.67 -0.81 5.28
CA ARG A 173 13.32 -0.22 5.32
C ARG A 173 13.40 1.21 5.85
N HIS A 174 13.91 2.13 5.03
CA HIS A 174 14.06 3.53 5.44
C HIS A 174 12.72 4.19 5.82
N GLU A 175 11.58 3.66 5.36
CA GLU A 175 10.25 4.12 5.79
C GLU A 175 9.98 3.86 7.29
N VAL A 176 10.60 2.84 7.88
CA VAL A 176 10.53 2.56 9.32
C VAL A 176 11.34 3.60 10.10
N ASN A 177 12.50 3.98 9.58
CA ASN A 177 13.33 5.04 10.18
C ASN A 177 12.62 6.40 10.12
N LEU A 178 11.95 6.70 9.00
CA LEU A 178 11.10 7.89 8.90
C LEU A 178 9.97 7.86 9.93
N TRP A 179 9.25 6.74 10.06
CA TRP A 179 8.19 6.59 11.05
C TRP A 179 8.66 6.97 12.45
N ARG A 180 9.80 6.43 12.92
CA ARG A 180 10.37 6.76 14.24
C ARG A 180 10.73 8.23 14.38
N ALA A 181 11.35 8.80 13.34
CA ALA A 181 11.80 10.18 13.32
C ALA A 181 10.64 11.20 13.35
N VAL A 182 9.43 10.78 12.96
CA VAL A 182 8.25 11.64 12.84
C VAL A 182 7.22 11.37 13.94
N SER A 183 6.88 10.11 14.22
CA SER A 183 5.87 9.72 15.23
C SER A 183 6.20 10.20 16.63
N SER A 184 7.48 10.23 17.01
CA SER A 184 7.96 10.80 18.27
C SER A 184 7.67 12.30 18.45
N HIS A 185 7.28 12.99 17.38
CA HIS A 185 6.94 14.41 17.36
C HIS A 185 5.43 14.65 17.12
N ALA A 186 4.62 13.59 17.10
CA ALA A 186 3.17 13.71 17.03
C ALA A 186 2.66 14.49 18.27
N PRO A 187 1.75 15.47 18.07
CA PRO A 187 1.15 16.21 19.18
C PRO A 187 0.49 15.29 20.22
N GLN A 188 0.52 15.71 21.48
CA GLN A 188 -0.10 14.95 22.56
C GLN A 188 -1.60 14.73 22.29
N GLY A 189 -2.05 13.49 22.36
CA GLY A 189 -3.45 13.11 22.11
C GLY A 189 -3.82 12.90 20.64
N MET A 190 -2.89 13.08 19.70
CA MET A 190 -3.05 12.66 18.32
C MET A 190 -2.63 11.19 18.17
N GLU A 191 -3.54 10.35 17.70
CA GLU A 191 -3.21 9.03 17.20
C GLU A 191 -2.72 9.17 15.75
N LEU A 192 -1.53 8.63 15.47
CA LEU A 192 -0.94 8.62 14.14
C LEU A 192 -0.93 7.19 13.62
N ASP A 193 -1.51 6.99 12.43
CA ASP A 193 -1.54 5.71 11.74
C ASP A 193 -0.39 5.57 10.74
N TYR A 194 0.01 4.33 10.49
CA TYR A 194 1.04 3.99 9.51
C TYR A 194 0.42 3.52 8.19
N GLY A 195 0.99 3.97 7.08
CA GLY A 195 0.77 3.35 5.78
C GLY A 195 2.05 3.29 4.94
N ASP A 196 2.08 2.37 3.99
CA ASP A 196 3.19 2.20 3.06
C ASP A 196 2.75 1.64 1.71
N TYR A 197 3.73 1.40 0.85
CA TYR A 197 3.55 0.81 -0.47
C TYR A 197 3.86 -0.70 -0.50
N ALA A 198 3.87 -1.35 0.66
CA ALA A 198 4.30 -2.73 0.85
C ALA A 198 5.63 -3.03 0.14
N THR A 199 5.71 -4.16 -0.58
CA THR A 199 6.92 -4.58 -1.31
C THR A 199 7.04 -3.95 -2.70
N ASN A 200 6.43 -2.78 -2.91
CA ASN A 200 6.46 -2.04 -4.17
C ASN A 200 7.11 -0.67 -3.98
N HIS A 201 7.72 -0.19 -5.05
CA HIS A 201 8.10 1.20 -5.16
C HIS A 201 6.84 2.09 -5.24
N PRO A 202 6.82 3.28 -4.60
CA PRO A 202 5.67 4.18 -4.61
C PRO A 202 5.17 4.54 -6.02
N THR A 203 6.09 4.84 -6.93
CA THR A 203 5.77 5.05 -8.35
C THR A 203 5.47 3.73 -9.04
N LEU A 204 4.21 3.53 -9.43
CA LEU A 204 3.80 2.42 -10.29
C LEU A 204 4.36 2.64 -11.70
N ARG A 205 5.34 1.83 -12.10
CA ARG A 205 5.79 1.80 -13.49
C ARG A 205 4.75 1.09 -14.34
N THR A 206 4.08 1.84 -15.22
CA THR A 206 3.27 1.31 -16.33
C THR A 206 4.18 0.77 -17.42
N THR A 207 4.99 -0.22 -17.12
CA THR A 207 5.79 -0.88 -18.16
C THR A 207 5.08 -2.14 -18.60
N SER A 208 4.54 -2.10 -19.81
CA SER A 208 4.12 -3.24 -20.62
C SER A 208 5.33 -4.11 -20.99
N PHE A 209 6.01 -4.70 -19.99
CA PHE A 209 7.06 -5.67 -20.31
C PHE A 209 6.41 -7.00 -20.67
N SER A 210 6.48 -7.33 -21.96
CA SER A 210 6.11 -8.60 -22.58
C SER A 210 7.09 -9.75 -22.28
N TRP A 211 8.08 -9.54 -21.41
CA TRP A 211 9.07 -10.55 -21.05
C TRP A 211 8.80 -11.12 -19.65
N PRO A 212 8.83 -12.45 -19.46
CA PRO A 212 8.71 -13.02 -18.13
C PRO A 212 9.86 -12.52 -17.26
N SER A 213 9.54 -11.69 -16.27
CA SER A 213 10.53 -11.31 -15.26
C SER A 213 11.01 -12.57 -14.55
N SER A 214 12.33 -12.73 -14.40
CA SER A 214 12.92 -13.83 -13.64
C SER A 214 12.24 -14.00 -12.26
N PRO A 215 11.94 -15.24 -11.82
CA PRO A 215 11.31 -15.50 -10.53
C PRO A 215 12.04 -14.79 -9.40
N ASN A 216 11.26 -14.11 -8.56
CA ASN A 216 11.76 -13.39 -7.41
C ASN A 216 10.71 -13.36 -6.29
N LEU A 217 11.21 -13.34 -5.07
CA LEU A 217 10.41 -13.15 -3.86
C LEU A 217 10.97 -11.96 -3.10
N ARG A 218 10.07 -11.07 -2.66
CA ARG A 218 10.37 -9.85 -1.91
C ARG A 218 9.47 -9.82 -0.69
N TYR A 219 9.98 -9.60 0.51
CA TYR A 219 9.16 -9.47 1.71
C TYR A 219 9.88 -8.67 2.79
N ALA A 220 9.14 -8.14 3.77
CA ALA A 220 9.74 -7.52 4.95
C ALA A 220 10.21 -8.56 5.98
N ARG A 221 11.30 -8.27 6.68
CA ARG A 221 11.75 -8.96 7.91
C ARG A 221 12.33 -7.89 8.84
N GLY A 222 11.59 -7.57 9.91
CA GLY A 222 11.99 -6.47 10.80
C GLY A 222 12.12 -5.15 10.03
N GLU A 223 13.32 -4.58 10.07
CA GLU A 223 13.69 -3.30 9.44
C GLU A 223 14.35 -3.48 8.06
N GLU A 224 14.29 -4.69 7.50
CA GLU A 224 14.91 -5.01 6.21
C GLU A 224 13.88 -5.56 5.22
N TRP A 225 14.06 -5.22 3.95
CA TRP A 225 13.51 -5.95 2.82
C TRP A 225 14.43 -7.10 2.47
N ILE A 226 13.85 -8.30 2.35
CA ILE A 226 14.54 -9.49 1.88
C ILE A 226 14.16 -9.73 0.42
N VAL A 227 15.17 -9.88 -0.43
CA VAL A 227 14.97 -10.13 -1.87
C VAL A 227 15.75 -11.37 -2.30
N TYR A 228 15.02 -12.34 -2.84
CA TYR A 228 15.59 -13.48 -3.56
C TYR A 228 15.27 -13.34 -5.04
N ARG A 229 16.27 -13.59 -5.89
CA ARG A 229 16.11 -13.66 -7.34
C ARG A 229 16.80 -14.90 -7.85
N LYS A 230 16.17 -15.62 -8.77
CA LYS A 230 16.80 -16.73 -9.49
C LYS A 230 16.64 -16.55 -10.98
N LYS A 231 17.65 -16.99 -11.74
CA LYS A 231 17.57 -17.00 -13.20
C LYS A 231 16.54 -18.05 -13.62
N ALA A 232 15.55 -17.67 -14.42
CA ALA A 232 14.55 -18.62 -14.89
C ALA A 232 15.21 -19.73 -15.73
N HIS A 233 14.89 -20.99 -15.44
CA HIS A 233 15.16 -22.08 -16.37
C HIS A 233 14.18 -21.94 -17.55
N ALA A 234 14.69 -22.01 -18.79
CA ALA A 234 13.94 -21.69 -20.01
C ALA A 234 12.62 -22.46 -20.18
N GLU A 235 12.47 -23.60 -19.49
CA GLU A 235 11.32 -24.50 -19.62
C GLU A 235 10.46 -24.60 -18.34
N HIS A 236 10.87 -24.04 -17.19
CA HIS A 236 10.23 -24.31 -15.89
C HIS A 236 10.28 -23.14 -14.87
N SER A 237 9.62 -22.02 -15.17
CA SER A 237 9.62 -20.83 -14.29
C SER A 237 9.06 -21.08 -12.88
N ASN A 238 8.10 -21.99 -12.73
CA ASN A 238 7.56 -22.39 -11.42
C ASN A 238 8.54 -23.22 -10.61
N ALA A 239 9.35 -24.07 -11.26
CA ALA A 239 10.37 -24.88 -10.58
C ALA A 239 11.42 -23.99 -9.93
N THR A 240 11.88 -22.98 -10.65
CA THR A 240 12.81 -21.96 -10.14
C THR A 240 12.25 -21.22 -8.91
N PHE A 241 10.93 -21.05 -8.79
CA PHE A 241 10.34 -20.42 -7.59
C PHE A 241 10.32 -21.35 -6.37
N TYR A 242 10.23 -22.67 -6.56
CA TYR A 242 10.34 -23.62 -5.46
C TYR A 242 11.76 -23.60 -4.87
N GLU A 243 12.80 -23.47 -5.70
CA GLU A 243 14.17 -23.28 -5.20
C GLU A 243 14.32 -21.99 -4.38
N ILE A 244 13.59 -20.91 -4.73
CA ILE A 244 13.53 -19.71 -3.88
C ILE A 244 12.91 -20.07 -2.53
N CYS A 245 11.84 -20.87 -2.52
CA CYS A 245 11.20 -21.28 -1.27
C CYS A 245 12.13 -22.13 -0.41
N GLU A 246 12.91 -23.04 -1.01
CA GLU A 246 13.94 -23.79 -0.30
C GLU A 246 15.02 -22.88 0.29
N SER A 247 15.51 -21.90 -0.48
CA SER A 247 16.47 -20.91 0.04
C SER A 247 15.91 -20.17 1.25
N VAL A 248 14.62 -19.80 1.24
CA VAL A 248 13.97 -19.14 2.37
C VAL A 248 13.86 -20.07 3.58
N VAL A 249 13.36 -21.29 3.39
CA VAL A 249 13.15 -22.24 4.51
C VAL A 249 14.47 -22.67 5.16
N ASN A 250 15.56 -22.70 4.39
CA ASN A 250 16.90 -23.02 4.87
C ASN A 250 17.66 -21.81 5.45
N ASP A 251 17.12 -20.58 5.34
CA ASP A 251 17.70 -19.41 6.01
C ASP A 251 17.52 -19.56 7.53
N PRO A 252 18.59 -19.54 8.34
CA PRO A 252 18.50 -19.62 9.80
C PRO A 252 17.64 -18.52 10.44
N SER A 253 17.43 -17.41 9.74
CA SER A 253 16.60 -16.29 10.18
C SER A 253 15.16 -16.34 9.68
N TRP A 254 14.73 -17.46 9.08
CA TRP A 254 13.33 -17.69 8.74
C TRP A 254 12.49 -17.98 9.98
N GLU A 255 11.38 -17.27 10.13
CA GLU A 255 10.52 -17.30 11.33
C GLU A 255 9.54 -18.49 11.36
N GLY A 256 9.64 -19.39 10.39
CA GLY A 256 8.86 -20.64 10.33
C GLY A 256 7.49 -20.53 9.68
N GLU A 257 6.91 -21.69 9.36
CA GLU A 257 5.68 -21.82 8.56
C GLU A 257 4.43 -21.22 9.20
N TYR A 258 4.45 -20.97 10.52
CA TYR A 258 3.33 -20.42 11.28
C TYR A 258 3.39 -18.89 11.41
N PHE A 259 4.42 -18.24 10.85
CA PHE A 259 4.55 -16.78 10.95
C PHE A 259 3.42 -16.07 10.21
N SER A 260 3.18 -16.42 8.95
CA SER A 260 2.13 -15.83 8.10
C SER A 260 1.53 -16.84 7.11
N TRP A 261 0.44 -16.47 6.44
CA TRP A 261 -0.08 -17.27 5.32
C TRP A 261 0.98 -17.50 4.24
N ALA A 262 1.81 -16.50 3.96
CA ALA A 262 2.88 -16.63 2.98
C ALA A 262 3.91 -17.67 3.40
N ASP A 263 4.32 -17.69 4.67
CA ASP A 263 5.32 -18.64 5.18
C ASP A 263 4.82 -20.09 5.14
N LYS A 264 3.54 -20.30 5.42
CA LYS A 264 2.89 -21.61 5.24
C LYS A 264 2.98 -22.08 3.80
N MET A 265 2.73 -21.17 2.85
CA MET A 265 2.79 -21.48 1.42
C MET A 265 4.23 -21.70 0.95
N ILE A 266 5.18 -20.88 1.39
CA ILE A 266 6.62 -21.01 1.09
C ILE A 266 7.13 -22.36 1.60
N SER A 267 6.80 -22.74 2.85
CA SER A 267 7.17 -24.04 3.40
C SER A 267 6.62 -25.21 2.58
N ARG A 268 5.35 -25.11 2.15
CA ARG A 268 4.76 -26.11 1.25
C ARG A 268 5.50 -26.17 -0.09
N GLY A 269 5.80 -25.03 -0.70
CA GLY A 269 6.54 -24.97 -1.95
C GLY A 269 7.92 -25.61 -1.89
N ALA A 270 8.64 -25.39 -0.79
CA ALA A 270 9.94 -25.99 -0.53
C ALA A 270 9.88 -27.53 -0.34
N ARG A 271 8.76 -28.07 0.14
CA ARG A 271 8.60 -29.52 0.43
C ARG A 271 8.00 -30.30 -0.72
N THR A 272 6.97 -29.76 -1.38
CA THR A 272 6.12 -30.52 -2.30
C THR A 272 6.27 -30.12 -3.75
N TYR A 273 6.96 -29.01 -4.06
CA TYR A 273 7.11 -28.47 -5.42
C TYR A 273 5.76 -28.31 -6.16
N GLU A 274 4.71 -27.94 -5.41
CA GLU A 274 3.36 -27.82 -5.95
C GLU A 274 2.70 -26.50 -5.58
N ASN A 275 1.78 -26.05 -6.45
CA ASN A 275 0.73 -25.11 -6.12
C ASN A 275 1.17 -23.71 -5.63
N LEU A 276 2.33 -23.20 -6.05
CA LEU A 276 2.70 -21.79 -5.82
C LEU A 276 2.29 -20.82 -6.93
N GLY A 277 1.66 -21.33 -8.00
CA GLY A 277 0.94 -20.54 -8.99
C GLY A 277 1.82 -19.60 -9.79
N SER A 278 1.24 -18.52 -10.28
CA SER A 278 1.87 -17.54 -11.17
C SER A 278 2.59 -16.41 -10.42
N ALA A 279 3.26 -15.53 -11.17
CA ALA A 279 3.86 -14.30 -10.65
C ALA A 279 2.92 -13.47 -9.76
N THR A 280 1.62 -13.43 -10.06
CA THR A 280 0.61 -12.76 -9.22
C THR A 280 0.55 -13.36 -7.82
N LYS A 281 0.62 -14.70 -7.72
CA LYS A 281 0.62 -15.38 -6.42
C LYS A 281 1.92 -15.13 -5.67
N TRP A 282 3.06 -15.05 -6.36
CA TRP A 282 4.35 -14.74 -5.74
C TRP A 282 4.38 -13.32 -5.14
N VAL A 283 3.80 -12.34 -5.84
CA VAL A 283 3.59 -10.98 -5.31
C VAL A 283 2.67 -11.02 -4.07
N ALA A 284 1.60 -11.81 -4.11
CA ALA A 284 0.70 -11.97 -2.96
C ALA A 284 1.38 -12.58 -1.74
N LEU A 285 2.31 -13.54 -1.93
CA LEU A 285 3.13 -14.09 -0.83
C LEU A 285 3.97 -12.98 -0.18
N GLY A 286 4.71 -12.22 -1.00
CA GLY A 286 5.54 -11.12 -0.51
C GLY A 286 4.75 -10.09 0.30
N ARG A 287 3.61 -9.64 -0.25
CA ARG A 287 2.71 -8.68 0.41
C ARG A 287 2.07 -9.24 1.68
N SER A 288 1.66 -10.51 1.69
CA SER A 288 1.05 -11.10 2.89
C SER A 288 2.06 -11.23 4.03
N ARG A 289 3.32 -11.58 3.74
CA ARG A 289 4.36 -11.61 4.76
C ARG A 289 4.68 -10.20 5.27
N HIS A 290 4.75 -9.22 4.37
CA HIS A 290 4.90 -7.81 4.72
C HIS A 290 3.83 -7.31 5.69
N ILE A 291 2.55 -7.53 5.36
CA ILE A 291 1.42 -7.12 6.21
C ILE A 291 1.54 -7.74 7.61
N GLU A 292 1.93 -9.01 7.71
CA GLU A 292 2.08 -9.66 9.02
C GLU A 292 3.25 -9.09 9.83
N VAL A 293 4.37 -8.73 9.17
CA VAL A 293 5.49 -8.05 9.83
C VAL A 293 5.06 -6.71 10.38
N VAL A 294 4.45 -5.85 9.56
CA VAL A 294 3.98 -4.52 9.98
C VAL A 294 2.95 -4.66 11.10
N ARG A 295 1.95 -5.55 10.94
CA ARG A 295 0.90 -5.78 11.95
C ARG A 295 1.50 -6.19 13.29
N ARG A 296 2.45 -7.15 13.30
CA ARG A 296 3.08 -7.61 14.54
C ARG A 296 3.93 -6.53 15.19
N ARG A 297 4.74 -5.82 14.41
CA ARG A 297 5.62 -4.77 14.94
C ARG A 297 4.81 -3.60 15.47
N MET A 298 3.77 -3.16 14.77
CA MET A 298 2.85 -2.12 15.27
C MET A 298 2.20 -2.56 16.60
N ALA A 299 1.72 -3.81 16.67
CA ALA A 299 1.06 -4.32 17.88
C ALA A 299 2.00 -4.56 19.07
N THR A 300 3.30 -4.78 18.86
CA THR A 300 4.25 -5.17 19.92
C THR A 300 5.26 -4.08 20.27
N LEU A 301 5.59 -3.21 19.33
CA LEU A 301 6.62 -2.18 19.44
C LEU A 301 6.08 -0.75 19.23
N GLY A 302 4.87 -0.60 18.68
CA GLY A 302 4.31 0.72 18.31
C GLY A 302 4.95 1.32 17.05
N GLU A 303 5.58 0.50 16.22
CA GLU A 303 6.26 0.90 14.98
C GLU A 303 6.17 -0.20 13.91
N PRO A 304 6.24 0.14 12.62
CA PRO A 304 6.09 -0.80 11.50
C PRO A 304 7.33 -1.69 11.26
#